data_AF-A0A3D4CWM5-F1
#
_entry.id   AF-A0A3D4CWM5-F1
#
_cell.length_a   1.000
_cell.length_b   1.000
_cell.length_c   1.000
_cell.angle_alpha   90.00
_cell.angle_beta   90.00
_cell.angle_gamma   90.00
#
_symmetry.space_group_name_H-M   'P 1'
#
loop_
_entity.id
_entity.type
_entity.pdbx_description
1 polymer ?
#
loop_
_entity_poly.entity_id
_entity_poly.type
_entity_poly.pdbx_seq_one_letter_code
_entity_poly.pdbx_strand_id
1 'polypeptide(L)'
;MREKPYAYYGARKGKLNVTVYEKGPKVLVQGKETEEFVKFVLEPEILGEARLGYEEVRNPEMFQPHFGIDESGKGDYFGPLVIAGAYTNSESTRALMEAGVMDSKRVSSRDRIANLSSVIRRTPGVKTSVILIGPKRYNELYER
;
A
#
# COMPACT_ATOMS: atom_id res chain seq x y z
N MET A 1 11.57 30.98 -5.71
CA MET A 1 11.06 29.77 -5.02
C MET A 1 9.65 30.09 -4.56
N ARG A 2 8.62 29.27 -4.85
CA ARG A 2 7.25 29.58 -4.36
C ARG A 2 7.22 29.33 -2.86
N GLU A 3 6.89 30.35 -2.08
CA GLU A 3 6.62 30.20 -0.65
C GLU A 3 5.43 29.27 -0.46
N LYS A 4 5.61 28.26 0.40
CA LYS A 4 4.55 27.35 0.82
C LYS A 4 4.15 27.78 2.23
N PRO A 5 2.85 27.97 2.52
CA PRO A 5 2.40 28.27 3.87
C PRO A 5 2.93 27.22 4.87
N TYR A 6 3.39 27.68 6.02
CA TYR A 6 3.83 26.86 7.15
C TYR A 6 5.11 26.02 6.89
N ALA A 7 5.96 26.43 5.95
CA ALA A 7 7.20 25.75 5.62
C ALA A 7 8.43 26.57 6.07
N TYR A 8 9.31 25.97 6.86
CA TYR A 8 10.60 26.57 7.20
C TYR A 8 11.52 26.66 5.97
N TYR A 9 11.61 25.55 5.22
CA TYR A 9 12.53 25.44 4.09
C TYR A 9 11.91 24.65 2.95
N GLY A 10 12.26 25.05 1.73
CA GLY A 10 11.97 24.29 0.51
C GLY A 10 13.24 24.20 -0.33
N ALA A 11 13.50 23.06 -0.95
CA ALA A 11 14.60 22.89 -1.88
C ALA A 11 14.15 22.07 -3.08
N ARG A 12 14.73 22.36 -4.24
CA ARG A 12 14.49 21.61 -5.48
C ARG A 12 15.82 21.31 -6.16
N LYS A 13 16.01 20.04 -6.54
CA LYS A 13 17.14 19.58 -7.36
C LYS A 13 16.57 18.64 -8.42
N GLY A 14 16.77 18.93 -9.70
CA GLY A 14 16.22 18.12 -10.78
C GLY A 14 14.70 17.92 -10.67
N LYS A 15 14.27 16.66 -10.54
CA LYS A 15 12.87 16.24 -10.35
C LYS A 15 12.53 15.93 -8.89
N LEU A 16 13.41 16.25 -7.94
CA LEU A 16 13.20 16.16 -6.50
C LEU A 16 12.79 17.51 -5.90
N ASN A 17 11.79 17.50 -5.01
CA ASN A 17 11.44 18.60 -4.12
C ASN A 17 11.42 18.11 -2.67
N VAL A 18 12.01 18.90 -1.78
CA VAL A 18 12.00 18.67 -0.33
C VAL A 18 11.37 19.88 0.34
N THR A 19 10.43 19.67 1.26
CA THR A 19 9.78 20.75 2.03
C THR A 19 9.78 20.39 3.51
N VAL A 20 10.30 21.27 4.36
CA VAL A 20 10.33 21.11 5.82
C VAL A 20 9.25 22.01 6.41
N TYR A 21 8.33 21.44 7.18
CA TYR A 21 7.17 22.15 7.74
C TYR A 21 7.40 22.60 9.18
N GLU A 22 6.71 23.67 9.57
CA GLU A 22 6.77 24.28 10.90
C GLU A 22 6.19 23.38 12.01
N LYS A 23 5.16 22.59 11.68
CA LYS A 23 4.50 21.72 12.66
C LYS A 23 5.02 20.28 12.58
N GLY A 24 5.68 19.86 13.67
CA GLY A 24 6.22 18.52 13.89
C GLY A 24 7.52 18.25 13.13
N PRO A 25 8.19 17.11 13.35
CA PRO A 25 9.33 16.67 12.54
C PRO A 25 8.84 16.17 11.16
N LYS A 26 8.22 17.07 10.38
CA LYS A 26 7.56 16.73 9.11
C LYS A 26 8.36 17.26 7.94
N VAL A 27 8.99 16.33 7.22
CA VAL A 27 9.65 16.56 5.94
C VAL A 27 8.85 15.87 4.84
N LEU A 28 8.51 16.61 3.80
CA LEU A 28 7.86 16.09 2.60
C LEU A 28 8.88 16.01 1.47
N VAL A 29 9.22 14.78 1.06
CA VAL A 29 10.09 14.50 -0.07
C VAL A 29 9.24 14.00 -1.24
N GLN A 30 9.27 14.68 -2.38
CA GLN A 30 8.41 14.39 -3.52
C GLN A 30 9.15 14.55 -4.84
N GLY A 31 8.88 13.66 -5.79
CA GLY A 31 9.55 13.70 -7.08
C GLY A 31 9.79 12.32 -7.66
N LYS A 32 10.29 12.27 -8.90
CA LYS A 32 10.73 11.01 -9.52
C LYS A 32 12.04 10.49 -8.92
N GLU A 33 12.82 11.38 -8.32
CA GLU A 33 14.14 11.11 -7.72
C GLU A 33 14.05 10.91 -6.20
N THR A 34 12.83 10.73 -5.65
CA THR A 34 12.61 10.57 -4.21
C THR A 34 13.29 9.33 -3.65
N GLU A 35 13.15 8.18 -4.31
CA GLU A 35 13.69 6.92 -3.81
C GLU A 35 15.22 6.96 -3.71
N GLU A 36 15.89 7.48 -4.73
CA GLU A 36 17.35 7.65 -4.76
C GLU A 36 17.81 8.60 -3.65
N PHE A 37 17.15 9.75 -3.50
CA PHE A 37 17.48 10.69 -2.42
C PHE A 37 17.30 10.09 -1.03
N VAL A 38 16.24 9.30 -0.84
CA VAL A 38 16.00 8.63 0.45
C VAL A 38 17.11 7.63 0.74
N LYS A 39 17.42 6.73 -0.21
CA LYS A 39 18.39 5.64 -0.03
C LYS A 39 19.84 6.13 0.12
N PHE A 40 20.24 7.19 -0.59
CA PHE A 40 21.64 7.61 -0.65
C PHE A 40 21.97 8.88 0.14
N VAL A 41 20.98 9.64 0.61
CA VAL A 41 21.23 10.88 1.37
C VAL A 41 20.43 10.91 2.66
N LEU A 42 19.10 10.85 2.59
CA LEU A 42 18.26 11.06 3.78
C LEU A 42 18.48 9.97 4.84
N GLU A 43 18.45 8.70 4.46
CA GLU A 43 18.65 7.58 5.37
C GLU A 43 20.09 7.49 5.90
N PRO A 44 21.15 7.49 5.07
CA PRO A 44 22.51 7.31 5.56
C PRO A 44 23.10 8.57 6.21
N GLU A 45 22.88 9.78 5.65
CA GLU A 45 23.56 11.00 6.12
C GLU A 45 22.78 11.75 7.19
N ILE A 46 21.43 11.66 7.19
CA ILE A 46 20.57 12.48 8.07
C ILE A 46 19.92 11.63 9.16
N LEU A 47 19.25 10.53 8.80
CA LEU A 47 18.53 9.69 9.76
C LEU A 47 19.44 8.63 10.44
N GLY A 48 20.51 8.23 9.78
CA GLY A 48 21.42 7.18 10.24
C GLY A 48 20.78 5.77 10.25
N GLU A 49 19.67 5.56 9.54
CA GLU A 49 18.98 4.27 9.49
C GLU A 49 18.38 4.01 8.11
N ALA A 50 18.52 2.77 7.63
CA ALA A 50 17.89 2.32 6.39
C ALA A 50 16.47 1.80 6.68
N ARG A 51 15.46 2.37 6.00
CA ARG A 51 14.04 2.03 6.19
C ARG A 51 13.40 1.57 4.89
N LEU A 52 13.60 2.32 3.81
CA LEU A 52 12.95 2.09 2.52
C LEU A 52 13.52 0.85 1.82
N GLY A 53 12.68 -0.14 1.55
CA GLY A 53 13.11 -1.41 0.94
C GLY A 53 13.66 -2.44 1.92
N TYR A 54 13.59 -2.17 3.24
CA TYR A 54 13.98 -3.09 4.32
C TYR A 54 12.77 -3.59 5.11
N GLU A 55 11.59 -3.63 4.48
CA GLU A 55 10.34 -4.04 5.14
C GLU A 55 10.46 -5.44 5.76
N GLU A 56 11.18 -6.35 5.09
CA GLU A 56 11.39 -7.73 5.57
C GLU A 56 12.27 -7.81 6.82
N VAL A 57 13.29 -6.96 6.90
CA VAL A 57 14.18 -6.93 8.07
C VAL A 57 13.47 -6.32 9.27
N ARG A 58 12.64 -5.28 9.05
CA ARG A 58 11.94 -4.57 10.13
C ARG A 58 10.66 -5.26 10.58
N ASN A 59 10.00 -5.97 9.67
CA ASN A 59 8.73 -6.66 9.93
C ASN A 59 8.78 -8.09 9.35
N PRO A 60 9.63 -8.97 9.92
CA PRO A 60 9.80 -10.33 9.41
C PRO A 60 8.49 -11.14 9.43
N GLU A 61 7.59 -10.82 10.36
CA GLU A 61 6.27 -11.44 10.47
C GLU A 61 5.41 -11.24 9.22
N MET A 62 5.54 -10.11 8.51
CA MET A 62 4.81 -9.88 7.25
C MET A 62 5.24 -10.84 6.13
N PHE A 63 6.42 -11.44 6.24
CA PHE A 63 6.95 -12.37 5.25
C PHE A 63 6.80 -13.83 5.69
N GLN A 64 6.34 -14.08 6.92
CA GLN A 64 5.98 -15.43 7.34
C GLN A 64 4.71 -15.89 6.63
N PRO A 65 4.50 -17.21 6.48
CA PRO A 65 3.25 -17.75 6.00
C PRO A 65 2.05 -17.23 6.79
N HIS A 66 1.13 -16.51 6.14
CA HIS A 66 -0.05 -15.97 6.80
C HIS A 66 -1.25 -15.86 5.83
N PHE A 67 -2.44 -15.80 6.41
CA PHE A 67 -3.70 -15.63 5.69
C PHE A 67 -4.35 -14.31 6.09
N GLY A 68 -4.54 -13.42 5.12
CA GLY A 68 -5.25 -12.15 5.28
C GLY A 68 -6.67 -12.25 4.75
N ILE A 69 -7.61 -11.53 5.38
CA ILE A 69 -9.02 -11.44 4.99
C ILE A 69 -9.44 -9.97 4.98
N ASP A 70 -10.22 -9.58 3.98
CA ASP A 70 -10.83 -8.25 3.89
C ASP A 70 -12.18 -8.31 3.17
N GLU A 71 -13.03 -7.31 3.36
CA GLU A 71 -14.35 -7.20 2.73
C GLU A 71 -14.56 -5.91 1.94
N SER A 72 -15.40 -5.98 0.91
CA SER A 72 -15.84 -4.84 0.11
C SER A 72 -17.35 -4.94 -0.16
N GLY A 73 -18.03 -3.79 -0.25
CA GLY A 73 -19.49 -3.71 -0.37
C GLY A 73 -20.22 -3.48 0.95
N LYS A 74 -19.53 -3.44 2.09
CA LYS A 74 -20.13 -3.08 3.37
C LYS A 74 -20.44 -1.59 3.40
N GLY A 75 -21.72 -1.25 3.59
CA GLY A 75 -22.22 0.12 3.58
C GLY A 75 -22.65 0.62 2.19
N ASP A 76 -22.37 -0.15 1.13
CA ASP A 76 -22.94 0.12 -0.18
C ASP A 76 -24.41 -0.32 -0.17
N TYR A 77 -25.30 0.57 -0.60
CA TYR A 77 -26.73 0.26 -0.67
C TYR A 77 -27.04 -0.75 -1.78
N PHE A 78 -26.27 -0.72 -2.87
CA PHE A 78 -26.42 -1.62 -4.00
C PHE A 78 -25.23 -2.56 -4.13
N GLY A 79 -25.53 -3.81 -4.45
CA GLY A 79 -24.52 -4.82 -4.75
C GLY A 79 -24.32 -5.84 -3.62
N PRO A 80 -23.47 -6.84 -3.86
CA PRO A 80 -23.17 -7.87 -2.89
C PRO A 80 -22.13 -7.39 -1.86
N LEU A 81 -22.13 -8.02 -0.69
CA LEU A 81 -20.94 -8.05 0.18
C LEU A 81 -19.98 -9.11 -0.35
N VAL A 82 -18.74 -8.73 -0.62
CA VAL A 82 -17.68 -9.62 -1.10
C VAL A 82 -16.59 -9.71 -0.05
N ILE A 83 -16.28 -10.92 0.38
CA ILE A 83 -15.21 -11.22 1.33
C ILE A 83 -14.14 -11.98 0.57
N ALA A 84 -12.90 -11.51 0.63
CA ALA A 84 -11.76 -12.15 0.00
C ALA A 84 -10.72 -12.51 1.05
N GLY A 85 -10.16 -13.71 0.93
CA GLY A 85 -9.02 -14.15 1.70
C GLY A 85 -7.86 -14.55 0.80
N ALA A 86 -6.63 -14.24 1.21
CA ALA A 86 -5.42 -14.60 0.51
C ALA A 86 -4.37 -15.15 1.47
N TYR A 87 -3.88 -16.35 1.17
CA TYR A 87 -2.71 -16.94 1.81
C TYR A 87 -1.47 -16.54 1.03
N THR A 88 -0.44 -16.14 1.76
CA THR A 88 0.88 -15.82 1.22
C THR A 88 1.97 -16.46 2.08
N ASN A 89 3.10 -16.77 1.45
CA ASN A 89 4.38 -17.09 2.07
C ASN A 89 5.43 -16.04 1.68
N SER A 90 6.65 -16.16 2.22
CA SER A 90 7.75 -15.21 1.99
C SER A 90 8.00 -14.89 0.51
N GLU A 91 8.04 -15.90 -0.35
CA GLU A 91 8.30 -15.73 -1.79
C GLU A 91 7.17 -14.97 -2.48
N SER A 92 5.93 -15.39 -2.23
CA SER A 92 4.76 -14.73 -2.80
C SER A 92 4.59 -13.31 -2.27
N THR A 93 4.87 -13.04 -0.99
CA THR A 93 4.79 -11.68 -0.41
C THR A 93 5.74 -10.75 -1.14
N ARG A 94 7.00 -11.16 -1.37
CA ARG A 94 7.97 -10.37 -2.15
C ARG A 94 7.47 -10.09 -3.56
N ALA A 95 7.02 -11.14 -4.27
CA ALA A 95 6.52 -11.00 -5.63
C ALA A 95 5.29 -10.06 -5.73
N LEU A 96 4.38 -10.11 -4.76
CA LEU A 96 3.22 -9.22 -4.70
C LEU A 96 3.62 -7.77 -4.42
N MET A 97 4.58 -7.54 -3.52
CA MET A 97 5.11 -6.20 -3.23
C MET A 97 5.82 -5.60 -4.45
N GLU A 98 6.67 -6.38 -5.13
CA GLU A 98 7.35 -5.96 -6.36
C GLU A 98 6.36 -5.64 -7.49
N ALA A 99 5.25 -6.39 -7.59
CA ALA A 99 4.19 -6.10 -8.53
C ALA A 99 3.32 -4.88 -8.13
N GLY A 100 3.60 -4.26 -6.99
CA GLY A 100 2.93 -3.05 -6.52
C GLY A 100 1.56 -3.30 -5.90
N VAL A 101 1.31 -4.50 -5.36
CA VAL A 101 0.14 -4.75 -4.50
C VAL A 101 0.26 -3.88 -3.25
N MET A 102 -0.83 -3.19 -2.92
CA MET A 102 -0.92 -2.25 -1.81
C MET A 102 -2.36 -2.14 -1.34
N ASP A 103 -2.59 -1.37 -0.27
CA ASP A 103 -3.92 -1.02 0.19
C ASP A 103 -4.80 -0.53 -0.98
N SER A 104 -5.93 -1.20 -1.19
CA SER A 104 -6.85 -0.98 -2.30
C SER A 104 -7.42 0.45 -2.31
N LYS A 105 -7.52 1.12 -1.15
CA LYS A 105 -7.98 2.52 -1.02
C LYS A 105 -7.03 3.50 -1.72
N ARG A 106 -5.78 3.11 -1.94
CA ARG A 106 -4.78 3.91 -2.66
C ARG A 106 -4.82 3.70 -4.17
N VAL A 107 -5.63 2.77 -4.66
CA VAL A 107 -5.75 2.45 -6.08
C VAL A 107 -6.99 3.13 -6.66
N SER A 108 -6.79 4.22 -7.39
CA SER A 108 -7.89 5.01 -7.96
C SER A 108 -8.40 4.51 -9.32
N SER A 109 -7.65 3.65 -10.01
CA SER A 109 -7.98 3.17 -11.35
C SER A 109 -8.58 1.77 -11.29
N ARG A 110 -9.76 1.60 -11.92
CA ARG A 110 -10.42 0.30 -12.08
C ARG A 110 -9.55 -0.71 -12.84
N ASP A 111 -8.91 -0.26 -13.91
CA ASP A 111 -8.02 -1.11 -14.73
C ASP A 111 -6.82 -1.59 -13.90
N ARG A 112 -6.30 -0.72 -13.03
CA ARG A 112 -5.23 -1.09 -12.10
C ARG A 112 -5.69 -2.13 -11.09
N ILE A 113 -6.91 -2.02 -10.55
CA ILE A 113 -7.49 -3.04 -9.67
C ILE A 113 -7.61 -4.39 -10.40
N ALA A 114 -8.11 -4.38 -11.64
CA ALA A 114 -8.25 -5.61 -12.44
C ALA A 114 -6.88 -6.26 -12.71
N ASN A 115 -5.87 -5.47 -13.05
CA ASN A 115 -4.51 -5.95 -13.27
C ASN A 115 -3.89 -6.54 -12.01
N LEU A 116 -3.97 -5.84 -10.87
CA LEU A 116 -3.45 -6.33 -9.59
C LEU A 116 -4.16 -7.62 -9.14
N SER A 117 -5.48 -7.70 -9.31
CA SER A 117 -6.25 -8.92 -9.03
C SER A 117 -5.77 -10.11 -9.88
N SER A 118 -5.51 -9.89 -11.17
CA SER A 118 -4.94 -10.91 -12.06
C SER A 118 -3.55 -11.35 -11.62
N VAL A 119 -2.68 -10.41 -11.24
CA VAL A 119 -1.34 -10.70 -10.71
C VAL A 119 -1.43 -11.55 -9.44
N ILE A 120 -2.25 -11.15 -8.46
CA ILE A 120 -2.42 -11.89 -7.20
C ILE A 120 -2.79 -13.35 -7.46
N ARG A 121 -3.76 -13.60 -8.35
CA ARG A 121 -4.23 -14.96 -8.68
C ARG A 121 -3.21 -15.80 -9.44
N ARG A 122 -2.31 -15.17 -10.19
CA ARG A 122 -1.28 -15.85 -11.01
C ARG A 122 0.04 -16.03 -10.27
N THR A 123 0.25 -15.33 -9.16
CA THR A 123 1.49 -15.38 -8.39
C THR A 123 1.63 -16.76 -7.75
N PRO A 124 2.72 -17.50 -8.02
CA PRO A 124 2.97 -18.79 -7.39
C PRO A 124 2.99 -18.68 -5.85
N GLY A 125 2.48 -19.70 -5.17
CA GLY A 125 2.41 -19.73 -3.71
C GLY A 125 1.19 -19.01 -3.11
N VAL A 126 0.53 -18.12 -3.86
CA VAL A 126 -0.71 -17.48 -3.39
C VAL A 126 -1.88 -18.46 -3.50
N LYS A 127 -2.70 -18.53 -2.44
CA LYS A 127 -4.02 -19.20 -2.48
C LYS A 127 -5.11 -18.21 -2.10
N THR A 128 -6.13 -18.08 -2.93
CA THR A 128 -7.23 -17.15 -2.68
C THR A 128 -8.55 -17.89 -2.46
N SER A 129 -9.39 -17.34 -1.60
CA SER A 129 -10.79 -17.73 -1.46
C SER A 129 -11.67 -16.49 -1.52
N VAL A 130 -12.83 -16.59 -2.17
CA VAL A 130 -13.77 -15.47 -2.29
C VAL A 130 -15.17 -15.96 -1.96
N ILE A 131 -15.82 -15.27 -1.04
CA ILE A 131 -17.22 -15.48 -0.67
C ILE A 131 -18.01 -14.27 -1.14
N LEU A 132 -19.07 -14.51 -1.90
CA LEU A 132 -19.97 -13.47 -2.38
C LEU A 132 -21.34 -13.67 -1.74
N ILE A 133 -21.80 -12.64 -1.02
CA ILE A 133 -23.11 -12.61 -0.38
C ILE A 133 -23.96 -11.61 -1.14
N GLY A 134 -24.85 -12.13 -1.99
CA GLY A 134 -25.80 -11.30 -2.74
C GLY A 134 -26.84 -10.62 -1.83
N PRO A 135 -27.49 -9.53 -2.29
CA PRO A 135 -28.43 -8.74 -1.47
C PRO A 135 -29.52 -9.58 -0.79
N LYS A 136 -30.09 -10.57 -1.49
CA LYS A 136 -31.11 -11.46 -0.92
C LYS A 136 -30.57 -12.21 0.31
N ARG A 137 -29.41 -12.86 0.15
CA ARG A 137 -28.77 -13.62 1.23
C ARG A 137 -28.27 -12.70 2.34
N TYR A 138 -27.81 -11.51 2.01
CA TYR A 138 -27.42 -10.49 2.98
C TYR A 138 -28.59 -10.11 3.88
N ASN A 139 -29.76 -9.82 3.29
CA ASN A 139 -30.97 -9.48 4.05
C ASN A 139 -31.42 -10.62 4.97
N GLU A 140 -31.42 -11.87 4.47
CA GLU A 140 -31.75 -13.06 5.28
C GLU A 140 -30.81 -13.23 6.50
N LEU A 141 -29.52 -12.89 6.34
CA LEU A 141 -28.53 -12.97 7.40
C LEU A 141 -28.62 -11.80 8.39
N TYR A 142 -29.06 -10.63 7.93
CA TYR A 142 -29.17 -9.42 8.75
C TYR A 142 -30.39 -9.43 9.68
N GLU A 143 -31.45 -10.16 9.30
CA GLU A 143 -32.67 -10.33 10.12
C GLU A 143 -32.49 -11.31 11.29
N ARG A 144 -31.36 -12.01 11.39
CA ARG A 144 -31.02 -12.92 12.49
C ARG A 144 -30.10 -12.26 13.50
#